data_AF-A9SNJ1-F1
#
_entry.id   AF-A9SNJ1-F1
#
_cell.length_a   1.000
_cell.length_b   1.000
_cell.length_c   1.000
_cell.angle_alpha   90.00
_cell.angle_beta   90.00
_cell.angle_gamma   90.00
#
_symmetry.space_group_name_H-M   'P 1'
#
loop_
_entity.id
_entity.type
_entity.pdbx_description
1 polymer ?
#
loop_
_entity_poly.entity_id
_entity_poly.type
_entity_poly.pdbx_seq_one_letter_code
_entity_poly.pdbx_strand_id
1 'polypeptide(L)' 'MSQAVKQAYREVLKLVKRLPPPSRGYYAQYARENFVTYSEVEDPESIRSLLARVHHHTCWVLKKVR' A
#
# COMPACT_ATOMS: atom_id res chain seq x y z
N MET A 1 -13.70 7.34 -2.21
CA MET A 1 -12.54 7.14 -1.29
C MET A 1 -12.79 7.87 0.02
N SER A 2 -13.04 7.11 1.09
CA SER A 2 -13.15 7.64 2.46
C SER A 2 -11.82 8.27 2.93
N GLN A 3 -11.88 9.14 3.95
CA GLN A 3 -10.67 9.78 4.51
C GLN A 3 -9.68 8.75 5.05
N ALA A 4 -10.18 7.66 5.66
CA ALA A 4 -9.38 6.55 6.16
C ALA A 4 -8.59 5.86 5.03
N VAL A 5 -9.24 5.56 3.90
CA VAL A 5 -8.58 4.97 2.72
C VAL A 5 -7.51 5.91 2.16
N LYS A 6 -7.78 7.22 2.10
CA LYS A 6 -6.78 8.23 1.64
C LYS A 6 -5.56 8.29 2.57
N GLN A 7 -5.78 8.25 3.88
CA GLN A 7 -4.69 8.25 4.85
C GLN A 7 -3.86 6.96 4.74
N ALA A 8 -4.52 5.82 4.63
CA ALA A 8 -3.89 4.53 4.40
C ALA A 8 -3.04 4.52 3.13
N TYR A 9 -3.56 5.07 2.02
CA TYR A 9 -2.86 5.19 0.76
C TYR A 9 -1.59 6.06 0.89
N ARG A 10 -1.66 7.16 1.64
CA ARG A 10 -0.50 8.02 1.91
C ARG A 10 0.60 7.29 2.68
N GLU A 11 0.24 6.50 3.70
CA GLU A 11 1.21 5.70 4.46
C GLU A 11 1.88 4.64 3.57
N VAL A 12 1.11 3.98 2.70
CA VAL A 12 1.65 3.05 1.71
C VAL A 12 2.62 3.76 0.75
N LEU A 13 2.27 4.93 0.23
CA LEU A 13 3.18 5.68 -0.64
C LEU A 13 4.47 6.10 0.07
N LYS A 14 4.43 6.42 1.37
CA LYS A 14 5.63 6.66 2.17
C LYS A 14 6.51 5.41 2.26
N LEU A 15 5.91 4.23 2.43
CA LEU A 15 6.63 2.95 2.44
C LEU A 15 7.25 2.63 1.07
N VAL A 16 6.50 2.81 -0.02
CA VAL A 16 6.99 2.62 -1.39
C VAL A 16 8.19 3.51 -1.68
N LYS A 17 8.22 4.76 -1.17
CA LYS A 17 9.38 5.65 -1.31
C LYS A 17 10.66 5.11 -0.64
N ARG A 18 10.55 4.24 0.36
CA ARG A 18 11.70 3.60 1.04
C ARG A 18 12.26 2.42 0.27
N LEU A 19 11.56 1.92 -0.74
CA LEU A 19 12.03 0.84 -1.59
C LEU A 19 13.17 1.30 -2.52
N PRO A 20 14.02 0.40 -3.02
CA PRO A 20 15.02 0.72 -4.04
C PRO A 20 14.37 1.32 -5.29
N PRO A 21 15.00 2.32 -5.94
CA PRO A 21 14.46 2.99 -7.13
C PRO A 21 13.83 2.08 -8.20
N PRO A 22 14.45 0.95 -8.64
CA PRO A 22 13.88 0.12 -9.70
C PRO A 22 12.56 -0.55 -9.30
N SER A 23 12.33 -0.76 -8.01
CA SER A 23 11.13 -1.43 -7.51
C SER A 23 9.97 -0.46 -7.25
N ARG A 24 10.24 0.84 -7.05
CA ARG A 24 9.22 1.83 -6.63
C ARG A 24 8.03 1.89 -7.58
N GLY A 25 8.28 1.87 -8.90
CA GLY A 25 7.23 1.97 -9.92
C GLY A 25 6.22 0.83 -9.83
N TYR A 26 6.72 -0.42 -9.80
CA TYR A 26 5.91 -1.61 -9.64
C TYR A 26 5.06 -1.56 -8.35
N TYR A 27 5.66 -1.19 -7.22
CA TYR A 27 4.93 -1.13 -5.95
C TYR A 27 3.94 0.03 -5.85
N ALA A 28 4.24 1.18 -6.46
CA ALA A 28 3.30 2.29 -6.54
C ALA A 28 2.07 1.91 -7.39
N GLN A 29 2.29 1.22 -8.51
CA GLN A 29 1.21 0.73 -9.36
C GLN A 29 0.38 -0.34 -8.64
N TYR A 30 1.02 -1.35 -8.07
CA TYR A 30 0.36 -2.40 -7.29
C TYR A 30 -0.49 -1.80 -6.15
N ALA A 31 0.07 -0.85 -5.40
CA ALA A 31 -0.67 -0.13 -4.37
C ALA A 31 -1.88 0.61 -4.98
N ARG A 32 -1.69 1.38 -6.05
CA ARG A 32 -2.79 2.12 -6.70
C ARG A 32 -3.92 1.18 -7.13
N GLU A 33 -3.60 0.08 -7.82
CA GLU A 33 -4.57 -0.90 -8.30
C GLU A 33 -5.36 -1.51 -7.13
N ASN A 34 -4.66 -1.91 -6.06
CA ASN A 34 -5.33 -2.45 -4.88
C ASN A 34 -6.22 -1.40 -4.20
N PHE A 35 -5.76 -0.15 -4.04
CA PHE A 35 -6.54 0.89 -3.36
C PHE A 35 -7.78 1.37 -4.15
N VAL A 36 -7.75 1.28 -5.48
CA VAL A 36 -8.94 1.58 -6.31
C VAL A 36 -10.07 0.60 -6.00
N THR A 37 -9.75 -0.68 -5.78
CA THR A 37 -10.73 -1.71 -5.37
C THR A 37 -11.43 -1.38 -4.05
N TYR A 38 -10.72 -0.75 -3.11
CA TYR A 38 -11.29 -0.39 -1.80
C TYR A 38 -11.79 1.07 -1.74
N SER A 39 -11.94 1.73 -2.89
CA SER A 39 -12.33 3.15 -2.91
C SER A 39 -13.73 3.43 -2.36
N GLU A 40 -14.60 2.43 -2.37
CA GLU A 40 -15.98 2.43 -1.84
C GLU A 40 -16.11 1.69 -0.50
N VAL A 41 -15.02 1.12 0.00
CA VAL A 41 -15.05 0.35 1.26
C VAL A 41 -14.94 1.32 2.44
N GLU A 42 -16.00 1.35 3.24
CA GLU A 42 -16.10 2.13 4.47
C GLU A 42 -15.75 1.32 5.72
N ASP A 43 -15.77 -0.02 5.62
CA ASP A 43 -15.49 -0.93 6.72
C ASP A 43 -14.03 -0.77 7.21
N PRO A 44 -13.82 -0.34 8.47
CA PRO A 44 -12.48 -0.14 9.01
C PRO A 44 -11.62 -1.40 9.09
N GLU A 45 -12.22 -2.60 9.24
CA GLU A 45 -11.49 -3.87 9.26
C GLU A 45 -10.90 -4.22 7.90
N SER A 46 -11.66 -3.97 6.84
CA SER A 46 -11.21 -4.14 5.45
C SER A 46 -10.05 -3.20 5.14
N ILE A 47 -10.09 -1.95 5.62
CA ILE A 47 -8.99 -0.99 5.47
C ILE A 47 -7.75 -1.45 6.26
N ARG A 48 -7.92 -1.94 7.50
CA ARG A 48 -6.83 -2.49 8.30
C ARG A 48 -6.17 -3.70 7.63
N SER A 49 -6.98 -4.61 7.10
CA SER A 49 -6.51 -5.81 6.40
C SER A 49 -5.72 -5.44 5.13
N LEU A 50 -6.20 -4.45 4.37
CA LEU A 50 -5.49 -3.91 3.22
C LEU A 50 -4.13 -3.33 3.62
N LEU A 51 -4.10 -2.48 4.65
CA LEU A 51 -2.86 -1.89 5.18
C LEU A 51 -1.87 -2.97 5.61
N ALA A 52 -2.33 -3.99 6.32
CA ALA A 52 -1.50 -5.11 6.76
C ALA A 52 -0.90 -5.88 5.57
N ARG A 53 -1.70 -6.16 4.52
CA ARG A 53 -1.23 -6.82 3.30
C ARG A 53 -0.17 -5.99 2.58
N VAL A 54 -0.40 -4.70 2.40
CA VAL A 54 0.56 -3.83 1.70
C VAL A 54 1.84 -3.66 2.53
N HIS A 55 1.72 -3.51 3.85
CA HIS A 55 2.87 -3.45 4.75
C HIS A 55 3.69 -4.75 4.69
N HIS A 56 3.04 -5.91 4.84
CA HIS A 56 3.69 -7.21 4.75
C HIS A 56 4.42 -7.39 3.41
N HIS A 57 3.75 -7.03 2.31
CA HIS A 57 4.35 -7.10 1.00
C HIS A 57 5.55 -6.16 0.87
N THR A 58 5.43 -4.88 1.24
CA THR A 58 6.54 -3.92 1.23
C THR A 58 7.74 -4.44 2.06
N CYS A 59 7.49 -5.00 3.24
CA CYS A 59 8.55 -5.62 4.06
C CYS A 59 9.21 -6.82 3.37
N TRP A 60 8.44 -7.70 2.73
CA TRP A 60 8.97 -8.84 1.99
C TRP A 60 9.89 -8.39 0.83
N VAL A 61 9.53 -7.30 0.17
CA VAL A 61 10.32 -6.71 -0.91
C VAL A 61 11.61 -6.11 -0.38
N LEU A 62 11.52 -5.32 0.70
CA LEU A 62 12.69 -4.77 1.39
C LEU A 62 13.66 -5.86 1.85
N LYS A 63 13.15 -7.04 2.22
CA LYS A 63 13.99 -8.21 2.55
C LYS A 63 14.63 -8.86 1.32
N LYS A 64 13.96 -8.86 0.16
CA LYS A 64 14.48 -9.46 -1.08
C LYS A 64 15.53 -8.61 -1.79
N VAL A 65 15.47 -7.29 -1.60
CA VAL A 65 16.39 -6.33 -2.25
C VAL A 65 17.62 -6.00 -1.38
N ARG A 66 17.77 -6.68 -0.25
CA ARG A 66 18.99 -6.66 0.59
C ARG A 66 19.80 -7.91 0.29
#